data_AF-A0A4Y8G6V3-F1
#
_entry.id   AF-A0A4Y8G6V3-F1
#
_cell.length_a   1.000
_cell.length_b   1.000
_cell.length_c   1.000
_cell.angle_alpha   90.00
_cell.angle_beta   90.00
_cell.angle_gamma   90.00
#
_symmetry.space_group_name_H-M   'P 1'
#
loop_
_entity.id
_entity.type
_entity.pdbx_description
1 polymer ?
#
loop_
_entity_poly.entity_id
_entity_poly.type
_entity_poly.pdbx_seq_one_letter_code
_entity_poly.pdbx_strand_id
1 'polypeptide(L)'
;MREIKTPDGEVWQYSYDAFGRRTAKRCVIRAAWKRCQQAISEVRYQWLGMALSTSEKRYADGSPALREQWHYRGGFELLAKESRAARERSRNAAFLY
;
A
#
# COMPACT_ATOMS: atom_id res chain seq x y z
N MET A 1 -10.94 -13.61 4.39
CA MET A 1 -9.86 -12.77 4.97
C MET A 1 -8.97 -13.66 5.82
N ARG A 2 -7.65 -13.46 5.84
CA ARG A 2 -6.69 -14.24 6.64
C ARG A 2 -5.91 -13.32 7.58
N GLU A 3 -5.73 -13.73 8.82
CA GLU A 3 -4.96 -12.99 9.83
C GLU A 3 -3.70 -13.76 10.23
N ILE A 4 -2.60 -13.04 10.45
CA ILE A 4 -1.31 -13.60 10.90
C ILE A 4 -0.75 -12.68 11.97
N LYS A 5 -0.33 -13.28 13.09
CA LYS A 5 0.39 -12.60 14.17
C LYS A 5 1.88 -12.91 14.03
N THR A 6 2.70 -11.88 14.02
CA THR A 6 4.16 -12.03 13.99
C THR A 6 4.71 -12.14 15.42
N PRO A 7 5.89 -12.76 15.63
CA PRO A 7 6.49 -12.86 16.96
C PRO A 7 6.80 -11.50 17.61
N ASP A 8 7.02 -10.45 16.82
CA ASP A 8 7.22 -9.06 17.31
C ASP A 8 5.91 -8.35 17.68
N GLY A 9 4.77 -9.05 17.65
CA GLY A 9 3.47 -8.56 18.09
C GLY A 9 2.69 -7.77 17.05
N GLU A 10 3.11 -7.76 15.79
CA GLU A 10 2.29 -7.21 14.72
C GLU A 10 1.16 -8.17 14.35
N VAL A 11 0.03 -7.61 13.94
CA VAL A 11 -1.09 -8.38 13.38
C VAL A 11 -1.36 -7.90 11.98
N TRP A 12 -1.28 -8.81 11.03
CA TRP A 12 -1.45 -8.57 9.61
C TRP A 12 -2.69 -9.27 9.07
N GLN A 13 -3.52 -8.52 8.36
CA GLN A 13 -4.70 -9.01 7.67
C GLN A 13 -4.50 -8.98 6.16
N TYR A 14 -4.99 -10.03 5.51
CA TYR A 14 -4.87 -10.27 4.08
C TYR A 14 -6.24 -10.53 3.48
N SER A 15 -6.52 -9.83 2.39
CA SER A 15 -7.73 -10.02 1.57
C SER A 15 -7.34 -10.56 0.21
N TYR A 16 -8.24 -11.34 -0.37
CA TYR A 16 -8.04 -12.03 -1.64
C TYR A 16 -9.29 -11.94 -2.49
N ASP A 17 -9.14 -12.00 -3.81
CA ASP A 17 -10.25 -12.18 -4.74
C ASP A 17 -10.59 -13.67 -4.93
N ALA A 18 -11.61 -13.96 -5.75
CA ALA A 18 -12.07 -15.32 -6.04
C ALA A 18 -11.01 -16.20 -6.74
N PHE A 19 -10.01 -15.58 -7.38
CA PHE A 19 -8.88 -16.30 -8.00
C PHE A 19 -7.74 -16.54 -7.00
N GLY A 20 -7.93 -16.22 -5.71
CA GLY A 20 -6.94 -16.43 -4.66
C GLY A 20 -5.78 -15.42 -4.69
N ARG A 21 -5.89 -14.32 -5.46
CA ARG A 21 -4.83 -13.30 -5.53
C ARG A 21 -5.04 -12.28 -4.44
N ARG A 22 -3.94 -11.79 -3.87
CA ARG A 22 -4.00 -10.81 -2.78
C ARG A 22 -4.53 -9.47 -3.30
N THR A 23 -5.58 -8.96 -2.67
CA THR A 23 -6.19 -7.63 -2.94
C THR A 23 -5.80 -6.60 -1.88
N ALA A 24 -5.44 -7.04 -0.67
CA ALA A 24 -4.90 -6.16 0.36
C ALA A 24 -3.95 -6.88 1.33
N LYS A 25 -3.00 -6.13 1.88
CA LYS A 25 -2.19 -6.48 3.05
C LYS A 25 -2.23 -5.28 4.00
N ARG A 26 -2.74 -5.45 5.23
CA ARG A 26 -2.84 -4.38 6.24
C ARG A 26 -2.28 -4.84 7.59
N CYS A 27 -1.45 -4.03 8.21
CA CYS A 27 -1.02 -4.17 9.59
C CYS A 27 -2.05 -3.46 10.48
N VAL A 28 -2.80 -4.22 11.28
CA VAL A 28 -3.87 -3.71 12.16
C VAL A 28 -3.40 -3.50 13.59
N ILE A 29 -2.37 -4.23 14.03
CA ILE A 29 -1.66 -3.99 15.28
C ILE A 29 -0.18 -3.86 14.94
N ARG A 30 0.44 -2.78 15.41
CA ARG A 30 1.86 -2.49 15.15
C ARG A 30 2.67 -2.70 16.42
N ALA A 31 3.86 -3.29 16.26
CA ALA A 31 4.83 -3.41 17.33
C ALA A 31 5.14 -2.02 17.90
N ALA A 32 5.26 -1.91 19.23
CA ALA A 32 5.39 -0.63 19.92
C ALA A 32 6.55 0.22 19.38
N TRP A 33 7.69 -0.41 19.12
CA TRP A 33 8.90 0.21 18.59
C TRP A 33 8.80 0.60 17.10
N LYS A 34 7.78 0.12 16.38
CA LYS A 34 7.51 0.51 14.99
C LYS A 34 6.44 1.60 14.87
N ARG A 35 5.85 2.12 15.95
CA ARG A 35 4.78 3.15 15.87
C ARG A 35 5.29 4.49 15.36
N CYS A 36 5.48 4.58 14.05
CA CYS A 36 5.73 5.81 13.29
C CYS A 36 4.57 6.03 12.32
N GLN A 37 3.95 7.21 12.32
CA GLN A 37 2.84 7.52 11.42
C GLN A 37 3.24 7.41 9.94
N GLN A 38 4.48 7.77 9.61
CA GLN A 38 5.06 7.71 8.26
C GLN A 38 5.44 6.30 7.78
N ALA A 39 5.16 5.25 8.57
CA ALA A 39 5.42 3.88 8.12
C ALA A 39 4.24 3.33 7.32
N ILE A 40 4.52 2.54 6.28
CA ILE A 40 3.49 1.88 5.49
C ILE A 40 2.75 0.84 6.35
N SER A 41 1.45 0.98 6.46
CA SER A 41 0.58 0.05 7.20
C SER A 41 -0.30 -0.77 6.28
N GLU A 42 -0.59 -0.30 5.07
CA GLU A 42 -1.49 -0.96 4.14
C GLU A 42 -0.96 -0.89 2.71
N VAL A 43 -1.15 -1.99 1.98
CA VAL A 43 -0.99 -2.05 0.53
C VAL A 43 -2.25 -2.65 -0.08
N ARG A 44 -2.87 -1.95 -1.02
CA ARG A 44 -3.98 -2.44 -1.85
C ARG A 44 -3.48 -2.79 -3.24
N TYR A 45 -4.02 -3.85 -3.81
CA TYR A 45 -3.64 -4.37 -5.12
C TYR A 45 -4.85 -4.43 -6.03
N GLN A 46 -4.67 -4.04 -7.28
CA GLN A 46 -5.66 -4.18 -8.33
C GLN A 46 -5.06 -4.98 -9.48
N TRP A 47 -5.84 -5.90 -10.01
CA TRP A 47 -5.42 -6.86 -11.03
C TRP A 47 -6.18 -6.60 -12.33
N LEU A 48 -5.51 -6.71 -13.47
CA LEU A 48 -6.08 -6.71 -14.81
C LEU A 48 -5.80 -8.08 -15.45
N GLY A 49 -6.84 -8.87 -15.70
CA GLY A 49 -6.63 -10.28 -16.07
C GLY A 49 -5.79 -10.96 -14.99
N MET A 50 -4.66 -11.58 -15.35
CA MET A 50 -3.69 -12.17 -14.41
C MET A 50 -2.55 -11.23 -14.01
N ALA A 51 -2.47 -10.03 -14.58
CA ALA A 51 -1.38 -9.08 -14.34
C ALA A 51 -1.73 -8.08 -13.22
N LEU A 52 -0.74 -7.71 -12.40
CA LEU A 52 -0.91 -6.67 -11.39
C LEU A 52 -0.98 -5.31 -12.11
N SER A 53 -2.11 -4.62 -12.04
CA SER A 53 -2.27 -3.32 -12.70
C SER A 53 -1.84 -2.17 -11.80
N THR A 54 -2.18 -2.22 -10.52
CA THR A 54 -1.95 -1.10 -9.59
C THR A 54 -1.65 -1.61 -8.19
N SER A 55 -0.78 -0.87 -7.48
CA SER A 55 -0.63 -0.99 -6.04
C SER A 55 -0.67 0.38 -5.38
N GLU A 56 -1.39 0.45 -4.26
CA GLU A 56 -1.52 1.67 -3.46
C GLU A 56 -1.02 1.41 -2.05
N LYS A 57 0.04 2.11 -1.66
CA LYS A 57 0.60 2.08 -0.31
C LYS A 57 0.02 3.24 0.49
N ARG A 58 -0.34 2.96 1.72
CA ARG A 58 -0.82 3.96 2.68
C ARG A 58 0.02 3.93 3.95
N TYR A 59 0.23 5.11 4.49
CA TYR A 59 0.85 5.31 5.79
C TYR A 59 -0.04 4.81 6.94
N ALA A 60 0.49 4.78 8.15
CA ALA A 60 -0.24 4.30 9.33
C ALA A 60 -1.35 5.27 9.77
N ASP A 61 -1.26 6.54 9.38
CA ASP A 61 -2.34 7.53 9.53
C ASP A 61 -3.44 7.41 8.45
N GLY A 62 -3.29 6.44 7.52
CA GLY A 62 -4.21 6.20 6.42
C GLY A 62 -4.00 7.10 5.19
N SER A 63 -3.07 8.07 5.25
CA SER A 63 -2.77 8.95 4.14
C SER A 63 -2.09 8.18 2.99
N PRO A 64 -2.31 8.57 1.72
CA PRO A 64 -1.64 7.93 0.59
C PRO A 64 -0.12 8.13 0.70
N ALA A 65 0.65 7.09 0.41
CA ALA A 65 2.11 7.16 0.41
C ALA A 65 2.68 7.07 -1.00
N LEU A 66 2.29 6.03 -1.73
CA LEU A 66 2.80 5.75 -3.06
C LEU A 66 1.73 5.00 -3.84
N ARG A 67 1.54 5.39 -5.10
CA ARG A 67 0.82 4.59 -6.08
C ARG A 67 1.78 4.12 -7.15
N GLU A 68 1.76 2.84 -7.44
CA GLU A 68 2.52 2.23 -8.52
C GLU A 68 1.53 1.66 -9.54
N GLN A 69 1.78 1.90 -10.82
CA GLN A 69 0.97 1.40 -11.93
C GLN A 69 1.87 0.66 -12.91
N TRP A 70 1.40 -0.48 -13.41
CA TRP A 70 2.10 -1.29 -14.41
C TRP A 70 1.28 -1.28 -15.70
N HIS A 71 1.96 -0.99 -16.81
CA HIS A 71 1.37 -0.91 -18.13
C HIS A 71 1.86 -2.08 -18.97
N TYR A 72 0.92 -2.76 -19.61
CA TYR A 72 1.19 -3.98 -20.37
C TYR A 72 0.73 -3.87 -21.82
N ARG A 73 1.43 -4.58 -22.71
CA ARG A 73 1.01 -4.88 -24.08
C ARG A 73 0.64 -6.36 -24.18
N GLY A 74 -0.38 -6.68 -24.98
CA GLY A 74 -0.81 -8.07 -25.19
C GLY A 74 -1.20 -8.82 -23.91
N GLY A 75 -1.59 -8.10 -22.85
CA GLY A 75 -2.01 -8.66 -21.56
C GLY A 75 -0.89 -9.06 -20.59
N PHE A 76 0.34 -9.29 -21.07
CA PHE A 76 1.42 -9.84 -20.24
C PHE A 76 2.80 -9.23 -20.46
N GLU A 77 3.04 -8.52 -21.56
CA GLU A 77 4.33 -7.87 -21.84
C GLU A 77 4.40 -6.56 -21.06
N LEU A 78 5.23 -6.50 -20.01
CA LEU A 78 5.41 -5.28 -19.21
C LEU A 78 6.13 -4.21 -20.04
N LEU A 79 5.48 -3.09 -20.30
CA LEU A 79 6.05 -1.97 -21.03
C LEU A 79 6.66 -0.92 -20.09
N ALA A 80 5.95 -0.59 -19.02
CA ALA A 80 6.34 0.49 -18.13
C ALA A 80 5.79 0.27 -16.73
N LYS A 81 6.49 0.85 -15.76
CA LYS A 81 6.04 0.99 -14.38
C LYS A 81 6.14 2.44 -13.97
N GLU A 82 5.02 3.03 -13.60
CA GLU A 82 4.95 4.38 -13.07
C GLU A 82 4.89 4.36 -11.55
N SER A 83 5.55 5.32 -10.91
CA SER A 83 5.53 5.51 -9.46
C SER A 83 5.18 6.96 -9.15
N ARG A 84 4.13 7.16 -8.36
CA ARG A 84 3.68 8.49 -7.93
C ARG A 84 3.57 8.51 -6.41
N ALA A 85 4.53 9.15 -5.76
CA ALA A 85 4.44 9.44 -4.34
C ALA A 85 3.30 10.44 -4.09
N ALA A 86 2.65 10.34 -2.93
CA ALA A 86 1.82 11.43 -2.47
C ALA A 86 2.70 12.67 -2.34
N ARG A 87 2.25 13.81 -2.89
CA ARG A 87 2.94 15.08 -2.66
C ARG A 87 2.92 15.32 -1.17
N GLU A 88 4.11 15.43 -0.57
CA GLU A 88 4.25 15.92 0.79
C GLU A 88 3.52 17.27 0.83
N ARG A 89 2.44 17.39 1.62
CA ARG A 89 1.83 18.71 1.81
C ARG A 89 2.93 19.56 2.41
N SER A 90 3.44 20.52 1.65
CA SER A 90 4.34 21.55 2.18
C SER A 90 3.72 22.06 3.48
N ARG A 91 4.46 21.96 4.57
CA ARG A 91 4.21 22.69 5.81
C ARG A 91 4.34 24.19 5.50
N ASN A 92 3.33 24.76 4.87
CA ASN A 92 3.22 26.21 4.66
C ASN A 92 1.90 26.68 5.25
N ALA A 93 1.90 26.80 6.57
CA ALA A 93 1.00 27.68 7.30
C ALA A 93 1.77 28.14 8.56
N ALA A 94 1.71 29.44 8.83
CA ALA A 94 2.32 30.18 9.95
C ALA A 94 3.76 30.68 9.76
N PHE A 95 3.95 31.63 8.84
CA PHE A 95 4.56 32.90 9.26
C PHE A 95 3.45 33.95 9.23
N LEU A 96 2.86 34.21 10.40
CA LEU A 96 2.13 35.45 10.67
C LEU A 96 3.10 36.32 11.47
N TYR A 97 3.43 37.49 10.92
CA TYR A 97 3.90 38.65 11.67
C TYR A 97 2.84 39.74 11.52
#